data_AF-A0A6B0Y389-F1
#
_entry.id   AF-A0A6B0Y389-F1
#
_cell.length_a   1.000
_cell.length_b   1.000
_cell.length_c   1.000
_cell.angle_alpha   90.00
_cell.angle_beta   90.00
_cell.angle_gamma   90.00
#
_symmetry.space_group_name_H-M   'P 1'
#
loop_
_entity.id
_entity.type
_entity.pdbx_description
1 polymer ?
#
loop_
_entity_poly.entity_id
_entity_poly.type
_entity_poly.pdbx_seq_one_letter_code
_entity_poly.pdbx_strand_id
1 'polypeptide(L)'
;MVGRRHARAEHRLAVSLLWGQNIDVKQSFQRCLGTRLRYPQSSGIKGSRHDHMRELRVQSGGKPIRVFYAFDPRRTAILLIGGDKKGDNRFYERFVPFADRLYDDHLKELKEEGAI
;
A
#
# COMPACT_ATOMS: atom_id res chain seq x y z
N MET A 1 3.72 31.23 32.51
CA MET A 1 4.32 30.68 31.27
C MET A 1 3.49 29.49 30.86
N VAL A 2 2.79 29.57 29.72
CA VAL A 2 1.65 28.70 29.37
C VAL A 2 2.13 27.39 28.74
N GLY A 3 1.66 26.29 29.33
CA GLY A 3 1.24 25.03 28.70
C GLY A 3 2.06 24.42 27.55
N ARG A 4 2.60 23.22 27.80
CA ARG A 4 2.58 22.16 26.77
C ARG A 4 1.84 20.95 27.32
N ARG A 5 0.60 20.83 26.86
CA ARG A 5 -0.33 19.75 27.15
C ARG A 5 0.24 18.45 26.58
N HIS A 6 0.57 17.51 27.46
CA HIS A 6 0.58 16.10 27.11
C HIS A 6 -0.85 15.69 26.79
N ALA A 7 -1.18 15.56 25.50
CA ALA A 7 -2.40 14.91 25.08
C ALA A 7 -2.19 14.30 23.69
N ARG A 8 -2.68 13.06 23.56
CA ARG A 8 -2.84 12.26 22.33
C ARG A 8 -1.62 11.47 21.84
N ALA A 9 -1.36 10.37 22.53
CA ALA A 9 -0.81 9.15 21.93
C ALA A 9 -1.88 8.02 21.79
N GLU A 10 -3.17 8.32 22.01
CA GLU A 10 -4.22 7.29 22.12
C GLU A 10 -5.14 7.17 20.90
N HIS A 11 -4.75 7.73 19.75
CA HIS A 11 -5.46 7.51 18.48
C HIS A 11 -4.73 6.55 17.52
N ARG A 12 -3.69 5.87 18.02
CA ARG A 12 -2.81 5.01 17.21
C ARG A 12 -3.26 3.55 17.09
N LEU A 13 -4.40 3.18 17.68
CA LEU A 13 -4.85 1.77 17.75
C LEU A 13 -6.28 1.51 17.24
N ALA A 14 -7.09 2.53 16.99
CA ALA A 14 -8.52 2.33 16.71
C ALA A 14 -8.85 1.91 15.26
N VAL A 15 -7.94 2.05 14.30
CA VAL A 15 -8.20 1.69 12.89
C VAL A 15 -7.63 0.31 12.52
N SER A 16 -6.88 -0.33 13.42
CA SER A 16 -6.29 -1.65 13.17
C SER A 16 -7.25 -2.82 13.43
N LEU A 17 -8.40 -2.61 14.07
CA LEU A 17 -9.19 -3.70 14.67
C LEU A 17 -10.46 -4.10 13.91
N LEU A 18 -10.71 -3.57 12.70
CA LEU A 18 -11.94 -3.91 11.94
C LEU A 18 -11.74 -4.59 10.58
N TRP A 19 -10.52 -4.95 10.21
CA TRP A 19 -10.30 -5.83 9.05
C TRP A 19 -9.31 -6.93 9.42
N GLY A 20 -9.87 -8.08 9.81
CA GLY A 20 -9.11 -9.33 9.92
C GLY A 20 -8.44 -9.63 8.58
N GLN A 21 -7.13 -9.91 8.64
CA GLN A 21 -6.20 -10.13 7.53
C GLN A 21 -5.52 -8.85 6.98
N ASN A 22 -4.98 -8.01 7.85
CA ASN A 22 -3.77 -7.24 7.51
C ASN A 22 -2.60 -8.22 7.38
N ILE A 23 -2.48 -8.85 6.21
CA ILE A 23 -1.31 -9.68 5.88
C ILE A 23 -0.07 -8.80 6.03
N ASP A 24 0.88 -9.36 6.75
CA ASP A 24 2.21 -8.89 7.11
C ASP A 24 3.08 -8.57 5.87
N VAL A 25 2.66 -7.58 5.09
CA VAL A 25 3.27 -7.23 3.80
C VAL A 25 4.28 -6.09 3.98
N LYS A 26 4.22 -5.34 5.08
CA LYS A 26 5.08 -4.17 5.33
C LYS A 26 6.55 -4.53 5.56
N GLN A 27 6.84 -5.67 6.19
CA GLN A 27 8.20 -6.05 6.63
C GLN A 27 9.03 -6.75 5.53
N SER A 28 8.42 -7.56 4.66
CA SER A 28 9.16 -8.30 3.62
C SER A 28 9.57 -7.44 2.41
N PHE A 29 9.02 -6.23 2.29
CA PHE A 29 9.18 -5.40 1.11
C PHE A 29 10.52 -4.65 1.02
N GLN A 30 11.00 -4.14 2.16
CA GLN A 30 12.21 -3.31 2.23
C GLN A 30 13.48 -4.03 1.73
N ARG A 31 13.48 -5.37 1.68
CA ARG A 31 14.70 -6.16 1.46
C ARG A 31 14.92 -6.61 0.00
N CYS A 32 13.88 -6.64 -0.83
CA CYS A 32 13.96 -7.37 -2.10
C CYS A 32 13.72 -6.55 -3.38
N LEU A 33 13.05 -5.39 -3.34
CA LEU A 33 12.56 -4.76 -4.56
C LEU A 33 12.99 -3.29 -4.66
N GLY A 34 14.28 -3.09 -4.94
CA GLY A 34 14.79 -1.82 -5.47
C GLY A 34 14.12 -1.43 -6.79
N THR A 35 14.42 -0.22 -7.27
CA THR A 35 13.89 0.49 -8.45
C THR A 35 14.01 -0.22 -9.82
N ARG A 36 14.26 -1.54 -9.86
CA ARG A 36 14.60 -2.32 -11.06
C ARG A 36 13.65 -3.48 -11.39
N LEU A 37 12.40 -3.44 -10.96
CA LEU A 37 11.42 -4.40 -11.48
C LEU A 37 10.89 -3.93 -12.83
N ARG A 38 11.34 -4.61 -13.89
CA ARG A 38 10.86 -4.41 -15.26
C ARG A 38 9.69 -5.33 -15.55
N TYR A 39 8.91 -5.00 -16.58
CA TYR A 39 7.96 -5.94 -17.15
C TYR A 39 8.67 -7.29 -17.44
N PRO A 40 8.08 -8.46 -17.11
CA PRO A 40 6.69 -8.75 -16.73
C PRO A 40 6.41 -8.74 -15.21
N GLN A 41 7.37 -8.37 -14.38
CA GLN A 41 7.26 -8.46 -12.92
C GLN A 41 6.51 -7.27 -12.31
N SER A 42 6.52 -6.12 -13.00
CA SER A 42 5.77 -4.92 -12.63
C SER A 42 5.03 -4.33 -13.83
N SER A 43 3.78 -3.88 -13.62
CA SER A 43 3.02 -3.12 -14.62
C SER A 43 2.19 -2.01 -13.97
N GLY A 44 1.84 -0.99 -14.74
CA GLY A 44 0.88 0.03 -14.32
C GLY A 44 -0.50 -0.56 -14.07
N ILE A 45 -1.25 0.05 -13.15
CA ILE A 45 -2.62 -0.35 -12.81
C ILE A 45 -3.58 0.57 -13.55
N LYS A 46 -4.38 0.01 -14.46
CA LYS A 46 -5.44 0.76 -15.13
C LYS A 46 -6.59 1.03 -14.17
N GLY A 47 -7.15 2.25 -14.22
CA GLY A 47 -8.31 2.65 -13.42
C GLY A 47 -7.98 3.13 -12.01
N SER A 48 -6.71 3.16 -11.60
CA SER A 48 -6.29 3.89 -10.39
C SER A 48 -6.29 5.39 -10.69
N ARG A 49 -6.63 6.21 -9.69
CA ARG A 49 -6.44 7.67 -9.77
C ARG A 49 -4.97 8.10 -9.68
N HIS A 50 -4.06 7.18 -9.34
CA HIS A 50 -2.63 7.43 -9.19
C HIS A 50 -1.85 6.73 -10.31
N ASP A 51 -1.43 7.48 -11.32
CA ASP A 51 -0.75 6.95 -12.52
C ASP A 51 0.56 6.21 -12.23
N HIS A 52 1.21 6.50 -11.11
CA HIS A 52 2.44 5.86 -10.66
C HIS A 52 2.20 4.60 -9.80
N MET A 53 0.95 4.24 -9.50
CA MET A 53 0.64 2.97 -8.83
C MET A 53 0.93 1.79 -9.75
N ARG A 54 1.56 0.76 -9.19
CA ARG A 54 2.03 -0.42 -9.91
C ARG A 54 1.58 -1.70 -9.24
N GLU A 55 1.46 -2.76 -10.03
CA GLU A 55 1.25 -4.11 -9.53
C GLU A 55 2.54 -4.93 -9.62
N LEU A 56 2.83 -5.71 -8.59
CA LEU A 56 3.80 -6.80 -8.58
C LEU A 56 3.07 -8.09 -8.92
N ARG A 57 3.64 -8.84 -9.86
CA ARG A 57 3.13 -10.16 -10.25
C ARG A 57 4.01 -11.24 -9.65
N VAL A 58 3.53 -11.85 -8.56
CA VAL A 58 4.25 -12.92 -7.86
C VAL A 58 3.58 -14.26 -8.16
N GLN A 59 4.39 -15.27 -8.43
CA GLN A 59 3.93 -16.66 -8.49
C GLN A 59 4.48 -17.38 -7.26
N SER A 60 3.61 -17.90 -6.41
CA SER A 60 4.01 -18.63 -5.21
C SER A 60 3.11 -19.84 -5.02
N GLY A 61 3.70 -21.04 -4.96
CA GLY A 61 2.96 -22.29 -4.75
C GLY A 61 1.81 -22.52 -5.74
N GLY A 62 1.98 -22.10 -7.00
CA GLY A 62 0.93 -22.19 -8.04
C GLY A 62 -0.20 -21.17 -7.92
N LYS A 63 -0.07 -20.18 -7.02
CA LYS A 63 -1.02 -19.07 -6.85
C LYS A 63 -0.45 -17.78 -7.47
N PRO A 64 -1.19 -17.14 -8.40
CA PRO A 64 -0.84 -15.84 -8.96
C PRO A 64 -1.21 -14.74 -7.96
N ILE A 65 -0.26 -14.38 -7.10
CA ILE A 65 -0.41 -13.27 -6.16
C ILE A 65 -0.18 -11.95 -6.92
N ARG A 66 -1.03 -10.96 -6.65
CA ARG A 66 -0.87 -9.59 -7.13
C ARG A 66 -0.76 -8.67 -5.93
N VAL A 67 0.25 -7.82 -5.91
CA VAL A 67 0.47 -6.84 -4.85
C VAL A 67 0.55 -5.45 -5.45
N PHE A 68 -0.28 -4.52 -4.99
CA PHE A 68 -0.29 -3.13 -5.45
C PHE A 68 0.65 -2.31 -4.56
N TYR A 69 1.44 -1.47 -5.21
CA TYR A 69 2.44 -0.64 -4.55
C TYR A 69 2.59 0.70 -5.26
N ALA A 70 3.07 1.69 -4.54
CA ALA A 70 3.40 3.00 -5.08
C ALA A 70 4.68 3.52 -4.42
N PHE A 71 5.31 4.51 -5.04
CA PHE A 71 6.36 5.30 -4.39
C PHE A 71 5.71 6.54 -3.78
N ASP A 72 6.07 6.87 -2.55
CA ASP A 72 5.73 8.16 -1.95
C ASP A 72 6.62 9.30 -2.54
N PRO A 73 6.33 10.57 -2.25
CA PRO A 73 7.16 11.69 -2.71
C PRO A 73 8.60 11.65 -2.17
N ARG A 74 8.83 10.91 -1.08
CA ARG A 74 10.16 10.67 -0.48
C ARG A 74 10.91 9.53 -1.20
N ARG A 75 10.38 9.02 -2.31
CA ARG A 75 10.93 7.90 -3.10
C ARG A 75 11.03 6.60 -2.30
N THR A 76 10.25 6.47 -1.24
CA THR A 76 10.08 5.23 -0.49
C THR A 76 8.94 4.46 -1.11
N ALA A 77 9.17 3.19 -1.44
CA ALA A 77 8.09 2.36 -1.94
C ALA A 77 7.24 1.81 -0.79
N ILE A 78 5.94 1.69 -1.05
CA ILE A 78 4.93 1.31 -0.07
C ILE A 78 4.05 0.24 -0.70
N LEU A 79 3.92 -0.89 -0.01
CA LEU A 79 2.94 -1.91 -0.37
C LEU A 79 1.59 -1.53 0.23
N LEU A 80 0.58 -1.48 -0.64
CA LEU A 80 -0.76 -1.05 -0.28
C LEU A 80 -1.62 -2.25 0.06
N ILE A 81 -1.76 -3.18 -0.87
CA ILE A 81 -2.64 -4.34 -0.73
C ILE A 81 -2.17 -5.47 -1.63
N GLY A 82 -2.39 -6.72 -1.24
CA GLY A 82 -2.11 -7.87 -2.09
C GLY A 82 -3.09 -9.01 -1.88
N GLY A 83 -3.27 -9.84 -2.90
CA GLY A 83 -4.19 -10.96 -2.88
C GLY A 83 -3.94 -11.98 -3.97
N ASP A 84 -4.55 -13.16 -3.82
CA ASP A 84 -4.58 -14.18 -4.87
C ASP A 84 -5.55 -13.75 -5.96
N LYS A 85 -5.06 -13.64 -7.20
CA LYS A 85 -5.88 -13.28 -8.36
C LYS A 85 -6.65 -14.50 -8.92
N LYS A 86 -6.27 -15.74 -8.59
CA LYS A 86 -6.71 -16.94 -9.30
C LYS A 86 -8.24 -17.01 -9.46
N GLY A 87 -8.69 -17.04 -10.71
CA GLY A 87 -10.12 -17.16 -11.04
C GLY A 87 -10.97 -15.92 -10.73
N ASP A 88 -10.36 -14.82 -10.26
CA ASP A 88 -11.08 -13.59 -9.94
C ASP A 88 -10.97 -12.56 -11.07
N ASN A 89 -12.07 -12.42 -11.81
CA ASN A 89 -12.21 -11.43 -12.88
C ASN A 89 -12.48 -10.02 -12.33
N ARG A 90 -13.04 -9.91 -11.12
CA ARG A 90 -13.34 -8.62 -10.46
C ARG A 90 -12.23 -8.18 -9.51
N PHE A 91 -11.06 -8.82 -9.59
CA PHE A 91 -9.91 -8.52 -8.73
C PHE A 91 -9.57 -7.03 -8.77
N TYR A 92 -9.38 -6.47 -9.97
CA TYR A 92 -9.01 -5.06 -10.12
C TYR A 92 -10.15 -4.11 -9.71
N GLU A 93 -11.40 -4.41 -10.08
CA GLU A 93 -12.57 -3.61 -9.69
C GLU A 93 -12.68 -3.47 -8.16
N ARG A 94 -12.32 -4.52 -7.42
CA ARG A 94 -12.31 -4.50 -5.95
C ARG A 94 -11.05 -3.85 -5.40
N PHE A 95 -9.87 -4.30 -5.80
CA PHE A 95 -8.61 -3.94 -5.15
C PHE A 95 -8.15 -2.51 -5.49
N VAL A 96 -8.44 -2.00 -6.68
CA VAL A 96 -7.98 -0.66 -7.10
C VAL A 96 -8.56 0.45 -6.21
N PRO A 97 -9.88 0.51 -5.95
CA PRO A 97 -10.45 1.51 -5.02
C PRO A 97 -9.95 1.39 -3.57
N PHE A 98 -9.54 0.20 -3.11
CA PHE A 98 -8.91 0.06 -1.79
C PHE A 98 -7.48 0.59 -1.80
N ALA A 99 -6.69 0.25 -2.82
CA ALA A 99 -5.32 0.73 -2.94
C ALA A 99 -5.25 2.25 -3.09
N ASP A 100 -6.17 2.85 -3.86
CA ASP A 100 -6.29 4.30 -3.99
C ASP A 100 -6.52 4.96 -2.63
N ARG A 101 -7.48 4.45 -1.85
CA ARG A 101 -7.75 4.98 -0.51
C ARG A 101 -6.56 4.85 0.44
N LEU A 102 -5.92 3.68 0.46
CA LEU A 102 -4.73 3.45 1.30
C LEU A 102 -3.58 4.40 0.94
N TYR A 103 -3.43 4.73 -0.34
CA TYR A 103 -2.40 5.66 -0.77
C TYR A 103 -2.76 7.12 -0.48
N ASP A 104 -4.03 7.51 -0.68
CA ASP A 104 -4.54 8.84 -0.29
C ASP A 104 -4.35 9.10 1.22
N ASP A 105 -4.70 8.11 2.05
CA ASP A 105 -4.52 8.18 3.50
C ASP A 105 -3.05 8.33 3.86
N HIS A 106 -2.16 7.55 3.22
CA HIS A 106 -0.72 7.67 3.43
C HIS A 106 -0.17 9.06 3.06
N LEU A 107 -0.62 9.63 1.95
CA LEU A 107 -0.22 10.99 1.54
C LEU A 107 -0.72 12.05 2.53
N LYS A 108 -1.91 11.85 3.10
CA LYS A 108 -2.46 12.74 4.13
C LYS A 108 -1.62 12.68 5.40
N GLU A 109 -1.26 11.48 5.86
CA GLU A 109 -0.38 11.28 7.02
C GLU A 109 0.97 11.98 6.82
N LEU A 110 1.61 11.83 5.65
CA LEU A 110 2.88 12.50 5.37
C LEU A 110 2.78 14.03 5.44
N LYS A 111 1.67 14.62 4.99
CA LYS A 111 1.42 16.06 5.07
C LYS A 111 1.23 16.51 6.52
N GLU A 112 0.48 15.74 7.31
CA GLU A 112 0.25 16.03 8.73
C GLU A 112 1.54 15.93 9.55
N GLU A 113 2.44 15.02 9.18
CA GLU A 113 3.76 14.87 9.79
C GLU A 113 4.79 15.92 9.31
N GLY A 114 4.45 16.75 8.32
CA GLY A 114 5.38 17.72 7.70
C GLY A 114 6.52 17.06 6.92
N ALA A 115 6.33 15.83 6.48
CA ALA A 115 7.32 15.05 5.74
C ALA A 115 7.29 15.33 4.23
N ILE A 116 6.22 15.98 3.74
CA ILE A 116 6.03 16.49 2.36
C ILE A 116 5.23 17.78 2.35
#